data_AF-A0A3C0C036-F1
#
_entry.id   AF-A0A3C0C036-F1
#
_cell.length_a   1.000
_cell.length_b   1.000
_cell.length_c   1.000
_cell.angle_alpha   90.00
_cell.angle_beta   90.00
_cell.angle_gamma   90.00
#
_symmetry.space_group_name_H-M   'P 1'
#
loop_
_entity.id
_entity.type
_entity.pdbx_description
1 polymer ?
#
loop_
_entity_poly.entity_id
_entity_poly.type
_entity_poly.pdbx_seq_one_letter_code
_entity_poly.pdbx_strand_id
1 'polypeptide(L)'
;PYTYRFRTNPNVSYRTLCVRLCDGFYYPLSEASQPHSFLNDEQRCRSSCSSPTKLFYSLNLDDDSEQMVALTGERYGELPNAFRYRTEYVDARTCKPKPWSAEAKAAYDRRAVLATRTEGERIVAAGAGEVAKVLADTNTRIAQGRAGPRDAKIRFSQSALDRAQLRARYRALRFGGGLFALPPQAANEPPPPRRFFLFRNR
;
A
#
# COMPACT_ATOMS: atom_id res chain seq x y z
N PRO A 1 26.83 -10.70 -10.70
CA PRO A 1 27.75 -9.69 -10.10
C PRO A 1 27.28 -8.29 -10.50
N TYR A 2 27.45 -7.28 -9.65
CA TYR A 2 27.08 -5.90 -9.98
C TYR A 2 28.07 -5.29 -10.98
N THR A 3 27.58 -4.80 -12.12
CA THR A 3 28.41 -4.23 -13.20
C THR A 3 28.42 -2.71 -13.19
N TYR A 4 27.55 -2.06 -12.42
CA TYR A 4 27.41 -0.59 -12.41
C TYR A 4 28.74 0.13 -12.11
N ARG A 5 29.60 -0.46 -11.27
CA ARG A 5 30.89 0.11 -10.87
C ARG A 5 31.81 0.46 -12.04
N PHE A 6 31.73 -0.29 -13.15
CA PHE A 6 32.55 -0.06 -14.35
C PHE A 6 31.83 0.81 -15.40
N ARG A 7 30.55 1.12 -15.19
CA ARG A 7 29.70 1.86 -16.13
C ARG A 7 29.32 3.26 -15.63
N THR A 8 29.65 3.58 -14.39
CA THR A 8 29.27 4.84 -13.74
C THR A 8 30.49 5.63 -13.28
N ASN A 9 30.42 6.95 -13.38
CA ASN A 9 31.43 7.87 -12.88
C ASN A 9 31.07 8.29 -11.44
N PRO A 10 31.96 8.13 -10.45
CA PRO A 10 31.68 8.51 -9.06
C PRO A 10 31.40 10.01 -8.87
N ASN A 11 31.89 10.87 -9.77
CA ASN A 11 31.72 12.33 -9.68
C ASN A 11 30.42 12.83 -10.33
N VAL A 12 29.62 11.92 -10.90
CA VAL A 12 28.37 12.24 -11.59
C VAL A 12 27.20 11.77 -10.74
N SER A 13 26.16 12.60 -10.69
CA SER A 13 24.90 12.24 -10.03
C SER A 13 23.98 11.54 -11.01
N TYR A 14 23.31 10.50 -10.54
CA TYR A 14 22.37 9.69 -11.30
C TYR A 14 21.00 9.74 -10.64
N ARG A 15 19.96 9.58 -11.45
CA ARG A 15 18.63 9.32 -10.93
C ARG A 15 18.48 7.83 -10.66
N THR A 16 17.96 7.47 -9.49
CA THR A 16 17.67 6.08 -9.14
C THR A 16 16.17 5.86 -9.04
N LEU A 17 15.73 4.74 -9.60
CA LEU A 17 14.33 4.35 -9.67
C LEU A 17 14.15 2.94 -9.15
N CYS A 18 13.07 2.73 -8.42
CA CYS A 18 12.67 1.40 -7.99
C CYS A 18 11.61 0.85 -8.94
N VAL A 19 11.86 -0.33 -9.48
CA VAL A 19 10.96 -1.05 -10.39
C VAL A 19 10.35 -2.23 -9.66
N ARG A 20 9.04 -2.39 -9.75
CA ARG A 20 8.30 -3.54 -9.25
C ARG A 20 8.21 -4.63 -10.32
N LEU A 21 8.68 -5.84 -9.99
CA LEU A 21 8.87 -6.91 -10.98
C LEU A 21 7.59 -7.71 -11.30
N CYS A 22 6.44 -7.38 -10.72
CA CYS A 22 5.18 -8.04 -11.08
C CYS A 22 4.46 -7.37 -12.26
N ASP A 23 4.63 -6.05 -12.44
CA ASP A 23 3.91 -5.26 -13.44
C ASP A 23 4.76 -4.13 -14.08
N GLY A 24 6.03 -4.04 -13.71
CA GLY A 24 6.98 -3.10 -14.31
C GLY A 24 6.80 -1.68 -13.79
N PHE A 25 5.91 -1.42 -12.83
CA PHE A 25 5.73 -0.05 -12.33
C PHE A 25 7.04 0.48 -11.73
N TYR A 26 7.45 1.67 -12.14
CA TYR A 26 8.63 2.34 -11.63
C TYR A 26 8.31 3.67 -10.95
N TYR A 27 9.09 4.01 -9.93
CA TYR A 27 9.00 5.30 -9.25
C TYR A 27 10.39 5.80 -8.85
N PRO A 28 10.60 7.13 -8.83
CA PRO A 28 11.87 7.70 -8.41
C PRO A 28 12.12 7.48 -6.92
N LEU A 29 13.36 7.11 -6.59
CA LEU A 29 13.87 7.05 -5.21
C LEU A 29 14.76 8.24 -4.88
N SER A 30 15.66 8.60 -5.79
CA SER A 30 16.55 9.75 -5.65
C SER A 30 16.77 10.39 -7.01
N GLU A 31 16.72 11.71 -7.08
CA GLU A 31 17.02 12.47 -8.31
C GLU A 31 18.53 12.77 -8.45
N ALA A 32 19.30 12.62 -7.36
CA ALA A 32 20.73 12.89 -7.34
C ALA A 32 21.46 11.89 -6.42
N SER A 33 21.66 10.67 -6.92
CA SER A 33 22.40 9.60 -6.25
C SER A 33 23.78 9.40 -6.86
N GLN A 34 24.80 9.27 -6.03
CA GLN A 34 26.14 8.88 -6.49
C GLN A 34 26.26 7.35 -6.52
N PRO A 35 27.13 6.77 -7.38
CA PRO A 35 27.29 5.32 -7.50
C PRO A 35 27.57 4.59 -6.18
N HIS A 36 28.25 5.22 -5.23
CA HIS A 36 28.52 4.63 -3.91
C HIS A 36 27.24 4.41 -3.08
N SER A 37 26.18 5.18 -3.35
CA SER A 37 24.88 5.11 -2.64
C SER A 37 23.92 4.08 -3.24
N PHE A 38 24.21 3.54 -4.42
CA PHE A 38 23.29 2.65 -5.15
C PHE A 38 22.87 1.41 -4.36
N LEU A 39 23.76 0.83 -3.57
CA LEU A 39 23.41 -0.32 -2.74
C LEU A 39 22.44 0.04 -1.61
N ASN A 40 22.55 1.25 -1.04
CA ASN A 40 21.59 1.75 -0.06
C ASN A 40 20.23 2.03 -0.74
N ASP A 41 20.24 2.64 -1.92
CA ASP A 41 19.03 2.85 -2.72
C ASP A 41 18.33 1.53 -3.04
N GLU A 42 19.09 0.49 -3.35
CA GLU A 42 18.55 -0.85 -3.62
C GLU A 42 17.90 -1.46 -2.36
N GLN A 43 18.52 -1.33 -1.20
CA GLN A 43 17.92 -1.77 0.07
C GLN A 43 16.63 -1.01 0.39
N ARG A 44 16.60 0.31 0.13
CA ARG A 44 15.37 1.13 0.25
C ARG A 44 14.29 0.65 -0.71
N CYS A 45 14.63 0.40 -1.97
CA CYS A 45 13.73 -0.16 -2.99
C CYS A 45 13.11 -1.50 -2.57
N ARG A 46 13.94 -2.41 -2.01
CA ARG A 46 13.49 -3.74 -1.57
C ARG A 46 12.59 -3.66 -0.32
N SER A 47 12.87 -2.75 0.61
CA SER A 47 12.12 -2.62 1.86
C SER A 47 10.80 -1.82 1.71
N SER A 48 10.65 -1.05 0.63
CA SER A 48 9.45 -0.26 0.37
C SER A 48 8.24 -1.08 -0.10
N CYS A 49 8.45 -2.27 -0.66
CA CYS A 49 7.38 -3.07 -1.24
C CYS A 49 7.40 -4.50 -0.69
N SER A 50 6.24 -5.14 -0.59
CA SER A 50 6.17 -6.58 -0.26
C SER A 50 6.42 -7.48 -1.48
N SER A 51 6.30 -6.92 -2.69
CA SER A 51 6.60 -7.59 -3.95
C SER A 51 8.10 -7.53 -4.26
N PRO A 52 8.63 -8.45 -5.07
CA PRO A 52 9.99 -8.33 -5.61
C PRO A 52 10.17 -7.00 -6.36
N THR A 53 11.26 -6.31 -6.04
CA THR A 53 11.65 -5.05 -6.68
C THR A 53 13.12 -5.07 -7.08
N LYS A 54 13.49 -4.18 -8.01
CA LYS A 54 14.84 -4.03 -8.52
C LYS A 54 15.17 -2.57 -8.72
N LEU A 55 16.40 -2.18 -8.40
CA LEU A 55 16.88 -0.82 -8.60
C LEU A 55 17.41 -0.64 -10.03
N PHE A 56 16.98 0.44 -10.67
CA PHE A 56 17.47 0.93 -11.94
C PHE A 56 18.01 2.35 -11.77
N TYR A 57 18.90 2.77 -12.66
CA TYR A 57 19.41 4.14 -12.70
C TYR A 57 19.46 4.69 -14.13
N SER A 58 19.36 6.01 -14.24
CA SER A 58 19.56 6.78 -15.47
C SER A 58 20.48 7.97 -15.20
N LEU A 59 21.07 8.52 -16.27
CA LEU A 59 21.98 9.66 -16.14
C LEU A 59 21.17 10.96 -16.03
N ASN A 60 20.16 11.12 -16.88
CA ASN A 60 19.32 12.32 -16.92
C ASN A 60 17.90 12.06 -16.40
N LEU A 61 17.24 13.14 -15.98
CA LEU A 61 15.82 13.17 -15.62
C LEU A 61 14.92 12.91 -16.82
N ASP A 62 15.32 13.43 -17.99
CA ASP A 62 14.59 13.33 -19.26
C ASP A 62 14.99 12.10 -20.08
N ASP A 63 15.88 11.25 -19.56
CA ASP A 63 16.20 9.98 -20.22
C ASP A 63 14.93 9.14 -20.35
N ASP A 64 14.77 8.50 -21.50
CA ASP A 64 13.69 7.54 -21.70
C ASP A 64 13.79 6.45 -20.63
N SER A 65 12.67 6.23 -19.95
CA SER A 65 12.46 5.11 -19.04
C SER A 65 12.94 3.77 -19.62
N GLU A 66 12.83 3.54 -20.92
CA GLU A 66 13.31 2.32 -21.58
C GLU A 66 14.81 2.09 -21.43
N GLN A 67 15.59 3.17 -21.36
CA GLN A 67 17.05 3.16 -21.34
C GLN A 67 17.63 3.03 -19.92
N MET A 68 16.78 3.03 -18.89
CA MET A 68 17.23 2.82 -17.51
C MET A 68 17.92 1.45 -17.37
N VAL A 69 19.00 1.40 -16.60
CA VAL A 69 19.83 0.19 -16.47
C VAL A 69 19.85 -0.27 -15.02
N ALA A 70 19.69 -1.58 -14.79
CA ALA A 70 19.82 -2.18 -13.47
C ALA A 70 21.29 -2.18 -13.03
N LEU A 71 21.52 -2.35 -11.72
CA LEU A 71 22.89 -2.50 -11.20
C LEU A 71 23.66 -3.71 -11.79
N THR A 72 22.93 -4.68 -12.33
CA THR A 72 23.45 -5.88 -13.02
C THR A 72 23.65 -5.68 -14.53
N GLY A 73 23.26 -4.54 -15.10
CA GLY A 73 23.45 -4.21 -16.51
C GLY A 73 22.24 -4.47 -17.44
N GLU A 74 21.19 -5.12 -16.93
CA GLU A 74 19.94 -5.37 -17.67
C GLU A 74 19.18 -4.06 -17.90
N ARG A 75 18.60 -3.87 -19.09
CA ARG A 75 17.79 -2.68 -19.39
C ARG A 75 16.36 -2.86 -18.92
N TYR A 76 15.72 -1.77 -18.50
CA TYR A 76 14.34 -1.82 -18.04
C TYR A 76 13.37 -2.25 -19.16
N GLY A 77 13.58 -1.78 -20.40
CA GLY A 77 12.76 -2.20 -21.55
C GLY A 77 12.87 -3.68 -21.92
N GLU A 78 13.90 -4.40 -21.45
CA GLU A 78 14.09 -5.84 -21.70
C GLU A 78 13.33 -6.71 -20.69
N LEU A 79 12.73 -6.13 -19.64
CA LEU A 79 11.95 -6.88 -18.68
C LEU A 79 10.68 -7.44 -19.34
N PRO A 80 10.32 -8.72 -19.10
CA PRO A 80 9.10 -9.33 -19.66
C PRO A 80 7.80 -8.58 -19.30
N ASN A 81 7.83 -7.84 -18.19
CA ASN A 81 6.71 -7.09 -17.65
C ASN A 81 6.94 -5.58 -17.69
N ALA A 82 7.92 -5.08 -18.46
CA ALA A 82 8.15 -3.66 -18.65
C ALA A 82 6.84 -2.97 -19.09
N PHE A 83 6.52 -1.84 -18.47
CA PHE A 83 5.35 -1.01 -18.79
C PHE A 83 3.97 -1.66 -18.68
N ARG A 84 3.86 -2.90 -18.19
CA ARG A 84 2.57 -3.60 -18.09
C ARG A 84 1.56 -2.82 -17.24
N TYR A 85 2.02 -2.10 -16.23
CA TYR A 85 1.20 -1.20 -15.39
C TYR A 85 0.44 -0.12 -16.18
N ARG A 86 0.83 0.19 -17.43
CA ARG A 86 0.16 1.19 -18.27
C ARG A 86 -1.14 0.67 -18.88
N THR A 87 -1.26 -0.65 -19.07
CA THR A 87 -2.39 -1.29 -19.77
C THR A 87 -3.23 -2.15 -18.84
N GLU A 88 -2.64 -2.68 -17.77
CA GLU A 88 -3.31 -3.60 -16.86
C GLU A 88 -3.01 -3.24 -15.40
N TYR A 89 -4.07 -3.22 -14.58
CA TYR A 89 -3.92 -3.18 -13.14
C TYR A 89 -3.69 -4.59 -12.60
N VAL A 90 -2.46 -4.87 -12.17
CA VAL A 90 -2.13 -6.12 -11.49
C VAL A 90 -2.32 -5.91 -9.99
N ASP A 91 -3.23 -6.67 -9.35
CA ASP A 91 -3.42 -6.69 -7.89
C ASP A 91 -2.22 -7.37 -7.21
N ALA A 92 -1.10 -6.65 -7.23
CA ALA A 92 0.11 -7.02 -6.57
C ALA A 92 0.34 -6.06 -5.40
N ARG A 93 0.66 -6.65 -4.25
CA ARG A 93 0.90 -5.99 -2.95
C ARG A 93 1.64 -4.68 -3.15
N THR A 94 0.92 -3.57 -3.00
CA THR A 94 1.36 -2.22 -3.34
C THR A 94 2.53 -1.79 -2.45
N CYS A 95 3.40 -0.93 -2.96
CA CYS A 95 4.47 -0.34 -2.17
C CYS A 95 3.90 0.57 -1.05
N LYS A 96 4.67 0.72 0.03
CA LYS A 96 4.31 1.63 1.13
C LYS A 96 4.23 3.06 0.58
N PRO A 97 3.13 3.79 0.80
CA PRO A 97 3.04 5.18 0.41
C PRO A 97 4.03 6.03 1.20
N LYS A 98 4.48 7.16 0.63
CA LYS A 98 5.33 8.13 1.34
C LYS A 98 4.61 8.60 2.62
N PRO A 99 5.26 8.69 3.79
CA PRO A 99 4.56 8.90 5.06
C PRO A 99 3.74 10.19 5.13
N TRP A 100 4.09 11.22 4.34
CA TRP A 100 3.35 12.48 4.24
C TRP A 100 2.31 12.54 3.12
N SER A 101 2.13 11.47 2.35
CA SER A 101 1.13 11.41 1.27
C SER A 101 -0.29 11.28 1.82
N ALA A 102 -1.28 11.75 1.06
CA ALA A 102 -2.70 11.62 1.42
C ALA A 102 -3.09 10.14 1.59
N GLU A 103 -2.49 9.25 0.80
CA GLU A 103 -2.68 7.81 0.86
C GLU A 103 -2.09 7.21 2.14
N ALA A 104 -0.90 7.68 2.57
CA ALA A 104 -0.33 7.28 3.85
C ALA A 104 -1.15 7.79 5.02
N LYS A 105 -1.64 9.04 4.96
CA LYS A 105 -2.56 9.59 5.95
C LYS A 105 -3.86 8.78 6.00
N ALA A 106 -4.47 8.46 4.87
CA ALA A 106 -5.66 7.63 4.81
C ALA A 106 -5.41 6.19 5.31
N ALA A 107 -4.24 5.61 5.01
CA ALA A 107 -3.84 4.31 5.54
C ALA A 107 -3.58 4.33 7.06
N TYR A 108 -3.07 5.44 7.59
CA TYR A 108 -2.88 5.70 9.01
C TYR A 108 -4.23 5.89 9.72
N ASP A 109 -5.08 6.78 9.19
CA ASP A 109 -6.42 7.07 9.70
C ASP A 109 -7.31 5.81 9.68
N ARG A 110 -7.20 4.93 8.66
CA ARG A 110 -7.89 3.62 8.63
C ARG A 110 -7.44 2.64 9.71
N ARG A 111 -6.22 2.79 10.23
CA ARG A 111 -5.69 1.95 11.31
C ARG A 111 -5.83 2.61 12.68
N ALA A 112 -6.13 3.89 12.73
CA ALA A 112 -6.31 4.62 13.97
C ALA A 112 -7.54 4.08 14.71
N VAL A 113 -7.38 3.88 16.01
CA VAL A 113 -8.43 3.37 16.89
C VAL A 113 -8.74 4.47 17.91
N LEU A 114 -10.02 4.80 18.04
CA LEU A 114 -10.52 5.59 19.15
C LEU A 114 -10.88 4.66 20.30
N ALA A 115 -10.31 4.93 21.47
CA ALA A 115 -10.58 4.20 22.69
C ALA A 115 -10.86 5.16 23.86
N THR A 116 -11.37 4.62 24.95
CA THR A 116 -11.68 5.36 26.17
C THR A 116 -11.48 4.46 27.37
N ARG A 117 -10.93 4.97 28.48
CA ARG A 117 -10.92 4.26 29.77
C ARG A 117 -12.05 4.71 30.69
N THR A 118 -12.40 5.99 30.64
CA THR A 118 -13.42 6.64 31.48
C THR A 118 -14.33 7.53 30.63
N GLU A 119 -15.53 7.84 31.11
CA GLU A 119 -16.57 8.55 30.33
C GLU A 119 -16.16 9.93 29.78
N GLY A 120 -15.09 10.54 30.34
CA GLY A 120 -14.49 11.80 29.87
C GLY A 120 -13.15 11.67 29.13
N GLU A 121 -12.53 10.49 29.07
CA GLU A 121 -11.20 10.30 28.47
C GLU A 121 -11.30 9.75 27.05
N ARG A 122 -10.67 10.43 26.07
CA ARG A 122 -10.56 9.97 24.69
C ARG A 122 -9.10 9.66 24.36
N ILE A 123 -8.83 8.40 24.07
CA ILE A 123 -7.52 7.90 23.64
C ILE A 123 -7.59 7.74 22.13
N VAL A 124 -6.73 8.45 21.41
CA VAL A 124 -6.51 8.24 19.98
C VAL A 124 -5.22 7.45 19.84
N ALA A 125 -5.32 6.16 19.54
CA ALA A 125 -4.16 5.35 19.23
C ALA A 125 -3.99 5.29 17.72
N ALA A 126 -2.82 5.67 17.24
CA ALA A 126 -2.61 5.73 15.81
C ALA A 126 -1.23 5.18 15.44
N GLY A 127 -1.21 4.34 14.39
CA GLY A 127 -0.06 3.49 14.09
C GLY A 127 -0.06 2.15 14.83
N ALA A 128 0.62 1.16 14.25
CA ALA A 128 0.48 -0.25 14.65
C ALA A 128 0.89 -0.53 16.10
N GLY A 129 1.91 0.15 16.62
CA GLY A 129 2.41 -0.05 17.99
C GLY A 129 1.47 0.50 19.07
N GLU A 130 0.97 1.72 18.89
CA GLU A 130 0.01 2.33 19.82
C GLU A 130 -1.32 1.59 19.80
N VAL A 131 -1.78 1.23 18.59
CA VAL A 131 -3.00 0.44 18.42
C VAL A 131 -2.84 -0.94 19.08
N ALA A 132 -1.67 -1.58 18.97
CA ALA A 132 -1.40 -2.84 19.68
C ALA A 132 -1.43 -2.68 21.20
N LYS A 133 -0.88 -1.58 21.75
CA LYS A 133 -0.92 -1.29 23.19
C LYS A 133 -2.34 -1.07 23.70
N VAL A 134 -3.14 -0.27 22.99
CA VAL A 134 -4.55 -0.05 23.35
C VAL A 134 -5.38 -1.33 23.20
N LEU A 135 -5.16 -2.11 22.14
CA LEU A 135 -5.83 -3.40 21.97
C LEU A 135 -5.45 -4.44 23.04
N ALA A 136 -4.29 -4.30 23.68
CA ALA A 136 -3.83 -5.17 24.76
C ALA A 136 -4.26 -4.69 26.16
N ASP A 137 -4.66 -3.42 26.30
CA ASP A 137 -5.11 -2.82 27.56
C ASP A 137 -6.58 -3.21 27.83
N THR A 138 -6.78 -4.07 28.83
CA THR A 138 -8.10 -4.57 29.23
C THR A 138 -9.03 -3.51 29.78
N ASN A 139 -8.49 -2.36 30.20
CA ASN A 139 -9.26 -1.26 30.77
C ASN A 139 -9.76 -0.27 29.71
N THR A 140 -9.42 -0.49 28.43
CA THR A 140 -9.85 0.39 27.33
C THR A 140 -11.05 -0.19 26.58
N ARG A 141 -12.01 0.68 26.27
CA ARG A 141 -13.17 0.39 25.41
C ARG A 141 -12.94 1.01 24.06
N ILE A 142 -13.18 0.26 22.99
CA ILE A 142 -12.92 0.69 21.62
C ILE A 142 -14.22 1.14 20.97
N ALA A 143 -14.14 2.21 20.17
CA ALA A 143 -15.25 2.67 19.35
C ALA A 143 -15.69 1.60 18.34
N GLN A 144 -16.97 1.22 18.34
CA GLN A 144 -17.60 0.39 17.33
C GLN A 144 -18.23 1.25 16.23
N GLY A 145 -17.75 1.11 14.99
CA GLY A 145 -18.34 1.72 13.79
C GLY A 145 -17.30 2.24 12.79
N ARG A 146 -17.68 2.28 11.50
CA ARG A 146 -16.93 3.07 10.49
C ARG A 146 -16.97 4.53 10.93
N ALA A 147 -15.85 5.23 10.89
CA ALA A 147 -15.76 6.66 11.16
C ALA A 147 -16.81 7.40 10.29
N GLY A 148 -17.94 7.75 10.90
CA GLY A 148 -18.97 8.59 10.30
C GLY A 148 -18.55 10.06 10.34
N PRO A 149 -19.34 10.97 9.75
CA PRO A 149 -19.08 12.41 9.79
C PRO A 149 -18.88 12.91 11.23
N ARG A 150 -18.14 14.03 11.37
CA ARG A 150 -17.55 14.56 12.61
C ARG A 150 -18.49 14.66 13.83
N ASP A 151 -19.81 14.60 13.64
CA ASP A 151 -20.84 14.78 14.66
C ASP A 151 -21.65 13.51 14.99
N ALA A 152 -21.28 12.34 14.43
CA ALA A 152 -21.95 11.09 14.78
C ALA A 152 -21.56 10.60 16.19
N LYS A 153 -22.55 10.33 17.05
CA LYS A 153 -22.33 9.75 18.40
C LYS A 153 -21.57 8.43 18.30
N ILE A 154 -20.30 8.44 18.72
CA ILE A 154 -19.41 7.28 18.71
C ILE A 154 -19.86 6.31 19.80
N ARG A 155 -20.30 5.10 19.41
CA ARG A 155 -20.64 4.04 20.37
C ARG A 155 -19.38 3.28 20.74
N PHE A 156 -19.00 3.27 22.01
CA PHE A 156 -17.89 2.46 22.51
C PHE A 156 -18.45 1.14 23.02
N SER A 157 -17.96 0.00 22.53
CA SER A 157 -18.35 -1.28 23.11
C SER A 157 -17.26 -1.79 24.04
N GLN A 158 -17.71 -2.43 25.11
CA GLN A 158 -16.87 -3.35 25.84
C GLN A 158 -16.84 -4.63 25.00
N SER A 159 -15.73 -4.92 24.34
CA SER A 159 -15.03 -6.18 24.60
C SER A 159 -14.01 -6.55 23.52
N ALA A 160 -12.84 -6.93 24.00
CA ALA A 160 -11.94 -7.85 23.33
C ALA A 160 -12.56 -9.26 23.07
N LEU A 161 -13.84 -9.49 23.40
CA LEU A 161 -14.54 -10.77 23.29
C LEU A 161 -15.25 -10.98 21.94
N ASP A 162 -15.55 -9.91 21.20
CA ASP A 162 -16.15 -10.06 19.85
C ASP A 162 -15.16 -10.73 18.86
N ARG A 163 -13.84 -10.60 19.09
CA ARG A 163 -12.81 -11.31 18.32
C ARG A 163 -12.79 -12.82 18.57
N ALA A 164 -13.19 -13.29 19.76
CA ALA A 164 -13.30 -14.72 20.04
C ALA A 164 -14.49 -15.34 19.28
N GLN A 165 -15.61 -14.64 19.19
CA GLN A 165 -16.78 -15.05 18.38
C GLN A 165 -16.52 -14.92 16.87
N LEU A 166 -15.79 -13.90 16.43
CA LEU A 166 -15.38 -13.76 15.02
C LEU A 166 -14.38 -14.85 14.60
N ARG A 167 -13.44 -15.25 15.46
CA ARG A 167 -12.54 -16.39 15.17
C ARG A 167 -13.29 -17.72 15.01
N ALA A 168 -14.38 -17.94 15.73
CA ALA A 168 -15.23 -19.12 15.55
C ALA A 168 -15.95 -19.12 14.19
N ARG A 169 -16.38 -17.93 13.70
CA ARG A 169 -17.01 -17.79 12.37
C ARG A 169 -16.02 -17.88 11.20
N TYR A 170 -14.77 -17.42 11.36
CA TYR A 170 -13.75 -17.47 10.30
C TYR A 170 -12.90 -18.75 10.31
N ARG A 171 -12.99 -19.61 11.33
CA ARG A 171 -12.32 -20.93 11.36
C ARG A 171 -12.93 -21.96 10.40
N ALA A 172 -14.12 -21.71 9.86
CA ALA A 172 -14.74 -22.60 8.86
C ALA A 172 -14.15 -22.47 7.44
N LEU A 173 -13.20 -21.57 7.21
CA LEU A 173 -12.54 -21.38 5.91
C LEU A 173 -11.04 -21.66 6.01
N ARG A 174 -10.69 -22.92 6.32
CA ARG A 174 -9.38 -23.49 5.95
C ARG A 174 -9.57 -24.88 5.34
N PHE A 175 -9.54 -24.87 4.01
CA PHE A 175 -9.09 -25.90 3.08
C PHE A 175 -9.06 -27.36 3.56
N GLY A 176 -9.94 -28.15 2.95
CA GLY A 176 -9.81 -29.60 2.82
C GLY A 176 -10.61 -30.09 1.61
N GLY A 177 -9.92 -30.22 0.47
CA GLY A 177 -10.17 -31.15 -0.64
C GLY A 177 -11.59 -31.29 -1.24
N GLY A 178 -11.70 -31.01 -2.55
CA GLY A 178 -12.72 -31.66 -3.39
C GLY A 178 -13.47 -30.70 -4.32
N LEU A 179 -13.47 -31.04 -5.61
CA LEU A 179 -14.10 -30.36 -6.73
C LEU A 179 -15.52 -29.85 -6.41
N PHE A 180 -15.84 -28.59 -6.68
CA PHE A 180 -17.14 -28.20 -7.25
C PHE A 180 -17.01 -26.86 -7.98
N ALA A 181 -17.61 -26.81 -9.17
CA ALA A 181 -17.43 -25.83 -10.22
C ALA A 181 -17.96 -24.42 -9.90
N LEU A 182 -17.35 -23.42 -10.53
CA LEU A 182 -17.91 -22.08 -10.73
C LEU A 182 -19.26 -22.16 -11.47
N PRO A 183 -20.28 -21.35 -11.11
CA PRO A 183 -21.26 -20.90 -12.07
C PRO A 183 -20.81 -19.58 -12.74
N PRO A 184 -21.03 -19.43 -14.06
CA PRO A 184 -20.80 -18.19 -14.79
C PRO A 184 -21.99 -17.23 -14.61
N GLN A 185 -21.80 -15.95 -14.98
CA GLN A 185 -22.80 -14.88 -15.16
C GLN A 185 -22.92 -13.85 -14.02
N ALA A 186 -22.15 -12.77 -14.17
CA ALA A 186 -22.57 -11.41 -13.81
C ALA A 186 -21.77 -10.41 -14.66
N ALA A 187 -21.82 -10.56 -15.99
CA ALA A 187 -21.24 -9.64 -16.96
C ALA A 187 -22.29 -8.70 -17.60
N ASN A 188 -23.51 -8.64 -17.08
CA ASN A 188 -24.62 -7.87 -17.67
C ASN A 188 -25.52 -7.23 -16.60
N GLU A 189 -24.99 -6.38 -15.72
CA GLU A 189 -25.82 -5.55 -14.84
C GLU A 189 -25.77 -4.09 -15.31
N PRO A 190 -26.91 -3.45 -15.65
CA PRO A 190 -26.93 -2.08 -16.15
C PRO A 190 -26.64 -1.06 -15.03
N PRO A 191 -26.01 0.08 -15.33
CA PRO A 191 -25.65 1.07 -14.31
C PRO A 191 -26.91 1.72 -13.68
N PRO A 192 -26.86 2.10 -12.39
CA PRO A 192 -28.02 2.64 -11.68
C PRO A 192 -28.44 4.03 -12.20
N PRO A 193 -29.74 4.36 -12.16
CA PRO A 193 -30.25 5.59 -12.75
C PRO A 193 -29.84 6.85 -11.98
N ARG A 194 -29.43 7.87 -12.73
CA ARG A 194 -29.20 9.24 -12.23
C ARG A 194 -30.49 9.85 -11.71
N ARG A 195 -30.66 9.96 -10.39
CA ARG A 195 -31.73 10.78 -9.80
C ARG A 195 -31.25 12.22 -9.62
N PHE A 196 -31.71 13.08 -10.52
CA PHE A 196 -31.83 14.51 -10.28
C PHE A 196 -32.82 14.73 -9.14
N PHE A 197 -32.43 15.46 -8.10
CA PHE A 197 -33.38 16.08 -7.18
C PHE A 197 -33.32 17.59 -7.37
N LEU A 198 -34.44 18.12 -7.87
CA LEU A 198 -34.74 19.54 -7.95
C LEU A 198 -34.88 20.10 -6.53
N PHE A 199 -34.11 21.13 -6.21
CA PHE A 199 -34.36 21.98 -5.05
C PHE A 199 -35.70 22.69 -5.25
N ARG A 200 -36.59 22.60 -4.26
CA ARG A 200 -37.77 23.45 -4.16
C ARG A 200 -37.54 24.41 -3.00
N ASN A 201 -37.40 25.69 -3.34
CA ASN A 201 -37.31 26.81 -2.40
C ASN A 201 -38.56 26.90 -1.52
N ARG A 202 -38.34 27.07 -0.21
CA ARG A 202 -39.05 28.05 0.61
C ARG A 202 -38.20 28.42 1.81
#